data_AF-A0A1H9Q2X2-F1
#
_entry.id   AF-A0A1H9Q2X2-F1
#
_cell.length_a   1.000
_cell.length_b   1.000
_cell.length_c   1.000
_cell.angle_alpha   90.00
_cell.angle_beta   90.00
_cell.angle_gamma   90.00
#
_symmetry.space_group_name_H-M   'P 1'
#
loop_
_entity.id
_entity.type
_entity.pdbx_description
1 polymer ?
#
loop_
_entity_poly.entity_id
_entity_poly.type
_entity_poly.pdbx_seq_one_letter_code
_entity_poly.pdbx_strand_id
1 'polypeptide(L)'
;MPPRSVRGFQLMSSLMRSGEWDKDFLHDYGKGFDEGSGGSKKHVPGLIDFERSRGGSPQELWQGKPPHEYDSFLNYGRGSDEGMDPMAGYMEALGHNPEAAQDLFHSGKRNFDGTPEPNADLDYLLRKRDWPAGGPGLGDNDRSYGYDELGHALEAAALNRPWDSPEDGLHRTADSANVMSQVIKEVADHPDLVSDKPGLTNSTAKMGAGYIDDLNRGVANFGDREDGQDLRDAAFGNRGPGHMSSVPNMDAMAFLREVGKQPGGYEILSAAQDQYVISAMKAHPDPDRELNILLETGAKSQGALDHARVDAIQSEADGKSTDKRADLIAAAAWKKYAVSQGFGAAKGTIELPLGGDDVPSSASFGVPLLNGAASGALETHFNNQIDKQVLEQWKEETKKYNEEAIQDKKHFLTVSQRRVMKWLEIYRKVHDIDEGDRWSEERAARMESRYGDGDTQGDQGDGD
;
A
#
# COMPACT_ATOMS: atom_id res chain seq x y z
N MET A 1 10.80 -44.95 -0.64
CA MET A 1 9.73 -44.38 0.21
C MET A 1 8.43 -44.48 -0.57
N PRO A 2 7.27 -44.74 0.07
CA PRO A 2 6.00 -44.61 -0.64
C PRO A 2 5.86 -43.15 -1.13
N PRO A 3 5.31 -42.91 -2.34
CA PRO A 3 5.06 -41.56 -2.81
C PRO A 3 4.16 -40.86 -1.80
N ARG A 4 4.61 -39.71 -1.30
CA ARG A 4 3.77 -38.85 -0.45
C ARG A 4 2.64 -38.32 -1.33
N SER A 5 1.40 -38.73 -1.05
CA SER A 5 0.23 -38.26 -1.79
C SER A 5 -0.08 -36.81 -1.41
N VAL A 6 -0.68 -36.07 -2.35
CA VAL A 6 -1.27 -34.75 -2.11
C VAL A 6 -2.17 -34.80 -0.87
N ARG A 7 -2.01 -33.83 0.03
CA ARG A 7 -2.77 -33.73 1.28
C ARG A 7 -4.11 -33.02 1.04
N GLY A 8 -5.07 -33.26 1.95
CA GLY A 8 -6.38 -32.58 1.92
C GLY A 8 -6.27 -31.05 1.87
N PHE A 9 -5.31 -30.47 2.60
CA PHE A 9 -5.04 -29.03 2.55
C PHE A 9 -4.66 -28.53 1.15
N GLN A 10 -3.81 -29.26 0.41
CA GLN A 10 -3.38 -28.85 -0.93
C GLN A 10 -4.56 -28.87 -1.93
N LEU A 11 -5.41 -29.90 -1.85
CA LEU A 11 -6.62 -29.99 -2.67
C LEU A 11 -7.62 -28.89 -2.33
N MET A 12 -7.89 -28.70 -1.03
CA MET A 12 -8.89 -27.75 -0.56
C MET A 12 -8.45 -26.32 -0.86
N SER A 13 -7.23 -25.93 -0.52
CA SER A 13 -6.71 -24.60 -0.83
C SER A 13 -6.72 -24.30 -2.32
N SER A 14 -6.40 -25.27 -3.18
CA SER A 14 -6.49 -25.09 -4.63
C SER A 14 -7.92 -24.82 -5.11
N LEU A 15 -8.91 -25.48 -4.51
CA LEU A 15 -10.32 -25.22 -4.79
C LEU A 15 -10.77 -23.85 -4.27
N MET A 16 -10.32 -23.47 -3.07
CA MET A 16 -10.72 -22.23 -2.41
C MET A 16 -10.23 -20.96 -3.11
N ARG A 17 -9.20 -21.06 -3.96
CA ARG A 17 -8.77 -19.96 -4.84
C ARG A 17 -9.87 -19.44 -5.75
N SER A 18 -10.92 -20.24 -5.96
CA SER A 18 -12.06 -19.89 -6.79
C SER A 18 -13.34 -20.04 -5.99
N GLY A 19 -14.19 -19.01 -6.06
CA GLY A 19 -15.50 -19.00 -5.42
C GLY A 19 -15.52 -18.29 -4.06
N GLU A 20 -16.72 -18.18 -3.52
CA GLU A 20 -16.99 -17.49 -2.25
C GLU A 20 -17.07 -18.51 -1.12
N TRP A 21 -16.32 -18.25 -0.05
CA TRP A 21 -16.25 -19.12 1.12
C TRP A 21 -16.66 -18.33 2.36
N ASP A 22 -17.46 -18.95 3.23
CA ASP A 22 -17.93 -18.29 4.43
C ASP A 22 -16.79 -18.10 5.46
N LYS A 23 -16.96 -17.08 6.30
CA LYS A 23 -15.96 -16.68 7.29
C LYS A 23 -15.61 -17.80 8.26
N ASP A 24 -16.62 -18.47 8.80
CA ASP A 24 -16.43 -19.50 9.83
C ASP A 24 -15.66 -20.69 9.27
N PHE A 25 -15.96 -21.08 8.02
CA PHE A 25 -15.19 -22.11 7.32
C PHE A 25 -13.73 -21.70 7.11
N LEU A 26 -13.46 -20.47 6.64
CA LEU A 26 -12.09 -19.99 6.43
C LEU A 26 -11.32 -19.91 7.76
N HIS A 27 -11.94 -19.43 8.83
CA HIS A 27 -11.39 -19.44 10.17
C HIS A 27 -11.02 -20.86 10.61
N ASP A 28 -11.97 -21.79 10.57
CA ASP A 28 -11.76 -23.17 11.01
C ASP A 28 -10.73 -23.90 10.14
N TYR A 29 -10.69 -23.59 8.84
CA TYR A 29 -9.69 -24.14 7.92
C TYR A 29 -8.27 -23.66 8.28
N GLY A 30 -8.10 -22.37 8.58
CA GLY A 30 -6.80 -21.77 8.90
C GLY A 30 -6.32 -22.07 10.32
N LYS A 31 -7.17 -21.81 11.31
CA LYS A 31 -6.90 -21.86 12.76
C LYS A 31 -7.30 -23.17 13.42
N GLY A 32 -8.17 -23.94 12.79
CA GLY A 32 -8.73 -25.14 13.41
C GLY A 32 -9.90 -24.82 14.34
N PHE A 33 -10.47 -25.87 14.92
CA PHE A 33 -11.66 -25.78 15.76
C PHE A 33 -11.62 -26.83 16.88
N ASP A 34 -12.41 -26.62 17.93
CA ASP A 34 -12.59 -27.61 18.99
C ASP A 34 -13.74 -28.56 18.66
N GLU A 35 -13.43 -29.84 18.48
CA GLU A 35 -14.43 -30.89 18.32
C GLU A 35 -14.86 -31.48 19.67
N GLY A 36 -16.16 -31.71 19.86
CA GLY A 36 -16.74 -32.31 21.06
C GLY A 36 -17.43 -31.32 22.01
N SER A 37 -17.92 -31.81 23.15
CA SER A 37 -18.66 -31.01 24.14
C SER A 37 -18.21 -31.32 25.56
N GLY A 38 -18.30 -30.33 26.46
CA GLY A 38 -17.91 -30.46 27.87
C GLY A 38 -16.40 -30.64 28.08
N GLY A 39 -16.01 -31.47 29.04
CA GLY A 39 -14.60 -31.74 29.39
C GLY A 39 -13.84 -32.64 28.41
N SER A 40 -14.38 -32.91 27.22
CA SER A 40 -13.80 -33.80 26.19
C SER A 40 -13.48 -33.07 24.87
N LYS A 41 -13.39 -31.73 24.89
CA LYS A 41 -12.97 -30.96 23.72
C LYS A 41 -11.60 -31.40 23.22
N LYS A 42 -11.51 -31.70 21.94
CA LYS A 42 -10.26 -31.99 21.25
C LYS A 42 -10.06 -30.94 20.16
N HIS A 43 -8.93 -30.24 20.22
CA HIS A 43 -8.56 -29.31 19.17
C HIS A 43 -8.18 -30.07 17.88
N VAL A 44 -8.84 -29.72 16.78
CA VAL A 44 -8.54 -30.16 15.43
C VAL A 44 -7.72 -29.05 14.78
N PRO A 45 -6.43 -29.28 14.46
CA PRO A 45 -5.56 -28.22 13.95
C PRO A 45 -5.97 -27.81 12.54
N GLY A 46 -6.06 -26.50 12.32
CA GLY A 46 -6.17 -25.90 10.99
C GLY A 46 -4.84 -25.92 10.24
N LEU A 47 -4.81 -25.30 9.06
CA LEU A 47 -3.65 -25.26 8.19
C LEU A 47 -2.41 -24.65 8.87
N ILE A 48 -2.57 -23.48 9.50
CA ILE A 48 -1.45 -22.76 10.13
C ILE A 48 -0.90 -23.56 11.32
N ASP A 49 -1.79 -24.07 12.17
CA ASP A 49 -1.41 -24.89 13.32
C ASP A 49 -0.75 -26.20 12.90
N PHE A 50 -1.29 -26.84 11.86
CA PHE A 50 -0.70 -28.04 11.30
C PHE A 50 0.71 -27.77 10.79
N GLU A 51 0.91 -26.74 9.95
CA GLU A 51 2.21 -26.37 9.41
C GLU A 51 3.24 -26.14 10.53
N ARG A 52 2.89 -25.31 11.51
CA ARG A 52 3.76 -25.00 12.66
C ARG A 52 4.08 -26.23 13.52
N SER A 53 3.10 -27.11 13.73
CA SER A 53 3.26 -28.30 14.58
C SER A 53 4.20 -29.37 13.98
N ARG A 54 4.36 -29.38 12.65
CA ARG A 54 5.19 -30.38 11.96
C ARG A 54 6.69 -30.11 12.11
N GLY A 55 7.08 -28.85 12.27
CA GLY A 55 8.48 -28.42 12.21
C GLY A 55 9.12 -28.66 10.84
N GLY A 56 10.33 -28.11 10.63
CA GLY A 56 11.02 -28.15 9.33
C GLY A 56 10.55 -27.05 8.37
N SER A 57 11.01 -27.08 7.12
CA SER A 57 10.64 -26.06 6.12
C SER A 57 9.26 -26.36 5.51
N PRO A 58 8.42 -25.33 5.26
CA PRO A 58 7.18 -25.48 4.49
C PRO A 58 7.40 -26.17 3.15
N GLN A 59 8.53 -25.89 2.49
CA GLN A 59 8.99 -26.59 1.28
C GLN A 59 8.99 -28.11 1.46
N GLU A 60 9.67 -28.64 2.49
CA GLU A 60 9.73 -30.09 2.71
C GLU A 60 8.37 -30.69 3.08
N LEU A 61 7.52 -29.93 3.78
CA LEU A 61 6.20 -30.37 4.23
C LEU A 61 5.23 -30.53 3.06
N TRP A 62 5.22 -29.57 2.14
CA TRP A 62 4.21 -29.47 1.07
C TRP A 62 4.72 -29.94 -0.29
N GLN A 63 5.99 -29.70 -0.61
CA GLN A 63 6.59 -29.98 -1.92
C GLN A 63 7.67 -31.09 -1.88
N GLY A 64 8.02 -31.59 -0.69
CA GLY A 64 9.02 -32.65 -0.54
C GLY A 64 10.45 -32.12 -0.65
N LYS A 65 11.42 -33.03 -0.75
CA LYS A 65 12.84 -32.63 -0.83
C LYS A 65 13.20 -32.17 -2.24
N PRO A 66 14.02 -31.11 -2.40
CA PRO A 66 14.55 -30.74 -3.71
C PRO A 66 15.45 -31.85 -4.32
N PRO A 67 15.47 -32.03 -5.65
CA PRO A 67 14.56 -31.44 -6.63
C PRO A 67 13.15 -32.04 -6.47
N HIS A 68 12.12 -31.18 -6.62
CA HIS A 68 10.70 -31.48 -6.33
C HIS A 68 10.32 -32.95 -6.57
N GLU A 69 9.88 -33.64 -5.51
CA GLU A 69 9.46 -35.05 -5.61
C GLU A 69 8.10 -35.22 -6.33
N TYR A 70 7.43 -34.12 -6.69
CA TYR A 70 6.08 -34.14 -7.25
C TYR A 70 5.98 -33.34 -8.57
N ASP A 71 5.50 -34.00 -9.63
CA ASP A 71 5.09 -33.38 -10.90
C ASP A 71 3.57 -33.10 -10.93
N SER A 72 2.97 -32.73 -9.78
CA SER A 72 1.51 -32.56 -9.67
C SER A 72 1.12 -31.09 -9.71
N PHE A 73 0.43 -30.69 -10.77
CA PHE A 73 -0.23 -29.38 -10.86
C PHE A 73 -1.64 -29.51 -10.30
N LEU A 74 -1.94 -28.72 -9.26
CA LEU A 74 -3.28 -28.65 -8.64
C LEU A 74 -4.00 -27.37 -9.02
N ASN A 75 -3.25 -26.31 -9.28
CA ASN A 75 -3.74 -25.06 -9.82
C ASN A 75 -3.39 -24.95 -11.31
N TYR A 76 -4.41 -24.76 -12.15
CA TYR A 76 -4.28 -24.54 -13.60
C TYR A 76 -4.77 -23.14 -14.02
N GLY A 77 -5.08 -22.27 -13.05
CA GLY A 77 -5.56 -20.91 -13.28
C GLY A 77 -4.45 -19.93 -13.70
N ARG A 78 -4.81 -18.66 -13.90
CA ARG A 78 -3.82 -17.57 -14.00
C ARG A 78 -3.19 -17.37 -12.62
N GLY A 79 -1.86 -17.42 -12.52
CA GLY A 79 -1.16 -17.23 -11.26
C GLY A 79 0.30 -17.68 -11.36
N SER A 80 1.04 -17.47 -10.29
CA SER A 80 2.41 -17.95 -10.15
C SER A 80 2.45 -19.39 -9.62
N ASP A 81 1.56 -19.79 -8.70
CA ASP A 81 1.65 -21.09 -7.99
C ASP A 81 0.98 -22.29 -8.70
N GLU A 82 1.61 -23.47 -8.60
CA GLU A 82 1.11 -24.77 -9.06
C GLU A 82 0.05 -25.40 -8.13
N GLY A 83 -0.27 -24.73 -7.01
CA GLY A 83 -1.25 -25.17 -6.01
C GLY A 83 -0.67 -26.12 -4.96
N MET A 84 0.66 -26.23 -4.91
CA MET A 84 1.33 -27.18 -4.02
C MET A 84 1.55 -26.62 -2.62
N ASP A 85 1.65 -25.30 -2.47
CA ASP A 85 1.59 -24.65 -1.16
C ASP A 85 0.12 -24.33 -0.80
N PRO A 86 -0.51 -25.06 0.15
CA PRO A 86 -1.88 -24.75 0.54
C PRO A 86 -2.02 -23.37 1.20
N MET A 87 -0.93 -22.78 1.72
CA MET A 87 -1.01 -21.45 2.32
C MET A 87 -1.33 -20.39 1.29
N ALA A 88 -0.76 -20.47 0.08
CA ALA A 88 -1.03 -19.53 -1.00
C ALA A 88 -2.52 -19.54 -1.37
N GLY A 89 -3.10 -20.72 -1.59
CA GLY A 89 -4.52 -20.81 -1.92
C GLY A 89 -5.47 -20.39 -0.79
N TYR A 90 -5.05 -20.59 0.47
CA TYR A 90 -5.80 -20.07 1.62
C TYR A 90 -5.74 -18.55 1.72
N MET A 91 -4.58 -17.94 1.49
CA MET A 91 -4.45 -16.48 1.45
C MET A 91 -5.28 -15.86 0.31
N GLU A 92 -5.31 -16.47 -0.86
CA GLU A 92 -6.15 -15.99 -1.97
C GLU A 92 -7.63 -16.02 -1.58
N ALA A 93 -8.09 -17.09 -0.95
CA ALA A 93 -9.47 -17.21 -0.47
C ALA A 93 -9.83 -16.13 0.57
N LEU A 94 -8.90 -15.79 1.47
CA LEU A 94 -9.06 -14.68 2.41
C LEU A 94 -9.09 -13.33 1.70
N GLY A 95 -8.35 -13.16 0.61
CA GLY A 95 -8.40 -11.95 -0.21
C GLY A 95 -9.80 -11.65 -0.75
N HIS A 96 -10.63 -12.67 -0.94
CA HIS A 96 -12.03 -12.50 -1.37
C HIS A 96 -13.02 -12.35 -0.20
N ASN A 97 -12.56 -12.48 1.05
CA ASN A 97 -13.40 -12.38 2.25
C ASN A 97 -12.75 -11.46 3.29
N PRO A 98 -13.04 -10.14 3.26
CA PRO A 98 -12.39 -9.17 4.15
C PRO A 98 -12.68 -9.43 5.64
N GLU A 99 -13.86 -9.98 5.98
CA GLU A 99 -14.21 -10.29 7.36
C GLU A 99 -13.37 -11.47 7.91
N ALA A 100 -13.16 -12.51 7.10
CA ALA A 100 -12.29 -13.63 7.46
C ALA A 100 -10.82 -13.22 7.52
N ALA A 101 -10.39 -12.35 6.60
CA ALA A 101 -9.02 -11.83 6.60
C ALA A 101 -8.74 -10.97 7.84
N GLN A 102 -9.69 -10.12 8.25
CA GLN A 102 -9.60 -9.38 9.52
C GLN A 102 -9.55 -10.32 10.72
N ASP A 103 -10.40 -11.33 10.76
CA ASP A 103 -10.42 -12.30 11.85
C ASP A 103 -9.07 -13.03 12.00
N LEU A 104 -8.39 -13.32 10.89
CA LEU A 104 -7.03 -13.88 10.90
C LEU A 104 -5.99 -12.89 11.45
N PHE A 105 -5.96 -11.66 10.91
CA PHE A 105 -4.85 -10.72 11.08
C PHE A 105 -5.04 -9.70 12.21
N HIS A 106 -6.24 -9.52 12.73
CA HIS A 106 -6.52 -8.56 13.79
C HIS A 106 -5.71 -8.87 15.05
N SER A 107 -5.15 -7.84 15.67
CA SER A 107 -4.44 -7.95 16.95
C SER A 107 -5.25 -7.34 18.10
N GLY A 108 -5.46 -8.14 19.15
CA GLY A 108 -6.04 -7.66 20.41
C GLY A 108 -5.05 -7.01 21.38
N LYS A 109 -3.76 -6.91 21.02
CA LYS A 109 -2.68 -6.42 21.89
C LYS A 109 -2.13 -5.09 21.38
N ARG A 110 -1.59 -4.27 22.28
CA ARG A 110 -1.04 -2.95 21.96
C ARG A 110 0.30 -2.69 22.64
N ASN A 111 1.19 -2.04 21.91
CA ASN A 111 2.45 -1.48 22.38
C ASN A 111 2.23 -0.24 23.26
N PHE A 112 3.30 0.23 23.90
CA PHE A 112 3.28 1.42 24.76
C PHE A 112 2.93 2.71 24.01
N ASP A 113 3.35 2.82 22.75
CA ASP A 113 3.04 3.95 21.85
C ASP A 113 1.59 3.90 21.28
N GLY A 114 0.79 2.92 21.72
CA GLY A 114 -0.58 2.72 21.32
C GLY A 114 -0.76 2.00 19.99
N THR A 115 0.31 1.66 19.25
CA THR A 115 0.25 0.82 18.05
C THR A 115 -0.12 -0.61 18.42
N PRO A 116 -0.81 -1.38 17.56
CA PRO A 116 -1.05 -2.80 17.81
C PRO A 116 0.26 -3.59 17.81
N GLU A 117 0.40 -4.53 18.75
CA GLU A 117 1.44 -5.56 18.63
C GLU A 117 1.10 -6.45 17.44
N PRO A 118 2.08 -6.88 16.62
CA PRO A 118 1.82 -7.79 15.52
C PRO A 118 1.12 -9.08 16.00
N ASN A 119 0.01 -9.41 15.35
CA ASN A 119 -0.66 -10.68 15.48
C ASN A 119 0.33 -11.81 15.11
N ALA A 120 0.35 -12.90 15.87
CA ALA A 120 1.34 -13.97 15.70
C ALA A 120 1.25 -14.66 14.31
N ASP A 121 0.06 -14.70 13.71
CA ASP A 121 -0.17 -15.22 12.37
C ASP A 121 0.26 -14.25 11.29
N LEU A 122 0.01 -12.95 11.47
CA LEU A 122 0.58 -11.91 10.60
C LEU A 122 2.11 -11.97 10.61
N ASP A 123 2.72 -11.93 11.79
CA ASP A 123 4.18 -12.02 11.99
C ASP A 123 4.76 -13.29 11.35
N TYR A 124 4.08 -14.43 11.54
CA TYR A 124 4.49 -15.67 10.91
C TYR A 124 4.44 -15.61 9.38
N LEU A 125 3.28 -15.26 8.82
CA LEU A 125 3.06 -15.28 7.37
C LEU A 125 3.89 -14.23 6.65
N LEU A 126 4.06 -13.06 7.27
CA LEU A 126 4.77 -11.94 6.69
C LEU A 126 6.28 -12.05 6.87
N ARG A 127 6.80 -12.64 7.97
CA ARG A 127 8.26 -12.65 8.25
C ARG A 127 8.89 -14.01 8.43
N LYS A 128 8.28 -14.87 9.24
CA LYS A 128 8.94 -16.10 9.71
C LYS A 128 8.73 -17.30 8.79
N ARG A 129 7.71 -17.25 7.95
CA ARG A 129 7.39 -18.32 7.03
C ARG A 129 8.31 -18.27 5.82
N ASP A 130 9.11 -19.32 5.67
CA ASP A 130 9.88 -19.56 4.45
C ASP A 130 8.94 -20.10 3.37
N TRP A 131 8.42 -19.18 2.55
CA TRP A 131 7.46 -19.50 1.50
C TRP A 131 8.10 -20.43 0.47
N PRO A 132 7.46 -21.58 0.13
CA PRO A 132 7.99 -22.50 -0.87
C PRO A 132 8.28 -21.82 -2.22
N ALA A 133 9.39 -22.22 -2.83
CA ALA A 133 9.65 -21.92 -4.23
C ALA A 133 8.78 -22.82 -5.12
N GLY A 134 8.86 -22.66 -6.43
CA GLY A 134 7.97 -23.33 -7.37
C GLY A 134 8.72 -24.31 -8.22
N GLY A 135 7.95 -25.09 -8.98
CA GLY A 135 8.48 -26.13 -9.83
C GLY A 135 9.47 -25.61 -10.89
N PRO A 136 10.42 -26.45 -11.33
CA PRO A 136 11.31 -26.14 -12.45
C PRO A 136 10.49 -25.91 -13.71
N GLY A 137 10.66 -24.75 -14.34
CA GLY A 137 9.97 -24.38 -15.59
C GLY A 137 9.12 -23.10 -15.50
N LEU A 138 8.89 -22.58 -14.29
CA LEU A 138 8.19 -21.30 -14.06
C LEU A 138 9.14 -20.08 -14.02
N GLY A 139 10.43 -20.31 -14.29
CA GLY A 139 11.48 -19.29 -14.44
C GLY A 139 12.42 -19.21 -13.24
N ASP A 140 13.72 -19.03 -13.51
CA ASP A 140 14.79 -18.79 -12.52
C ASP A 140 14.67 -17.39 -11.88
N ASN A 141 13.52 -17.08 -11.32
CA ASN A 141 13.39 -15.93 -10.45
C ASN A 141 13.36 -16.51 -9.04
N ASP A 142 14.36 -16.21 -8.20
CA ASP A 142 14.51 -16.61 -6.79
C ASP A 142 13.36 -16.12 -5.88
N ARG A 143 12.11 -16.30 -6.30
CA ARG A 143 10.91 -15.69 -5.74
C ARG A 143 9.99 -16.80 -5.29
N SER A 144 9.78 -16.87 -3.97
CA SER A 144 8.78 -17.75 -3.37
C SER A 144 7.37 -17.38 -3.84
N TYR A 145 6.52 -18.40 -3.93
CA TYR A 145 5.11 -18.28 -4.33
C TYR A 145 4.28 -17.84 -3.13
N GLY A 146 3.09 -17.28 -3.35
CA GLY A 146 2.16 -16.94 -2.28
C GLY A 146 2.26 -15.50 -1.74
N TYR A 147 3.27 -14.72 -2.15
CA TYR A 147 3.37 -13.32 -1.73
C TYR A 147 2.28 -12.43 -2.35
N ASP A 148 1.86 -12.69 -3.59
CA ASP A 148 0.74 -11.97 -4.19
C ASP A 148 -0.55 -12.26 -3.40
N GLU A 149 -0.81 -13.53 -3.13
CA GLU A 149 -1.98 -13.99 -2.38
C GLU A 149 -1.98 -13.47 -0.93
N LEU A 150 -0.82 -13.46 -0.25
CA LEU A 150 -0.69 -12.82 1.05
C LEU A 150 -1.00 -11.32 0.97
N GLY A 151 -0.53 -10.66 -0.09
CA GLY A 151 -0.84 -9.26 -0.38
C GLY A 151 -2.33 -9.03 -0.52
N HIS A 152 -3.03 -9.87 -1.28
CA HIS A 152 -4.48 -9.82 -1.44
C HIS A 152 -5.22 -9.99 -0.12
N ALA A 153 -4.82 -10.96 0.72
CA ALA A 153 -5.41 -11.17 2.04
C ALA A 153 -5.23 -9.94 2.95
N LEU A 154 -4.03 -9.36 2.97
CA LEU A 154 -3.75 -8.14 3.76
C LEU A 154 -4.52 -6.93 3.22
N GLU A 155 -4.57 -6.75 1.89
CA GLU A 155 -5.33 -5.70 1.22
C GLU A 155 -6.82 -5.79 1.59
N ALA A 156 -7.38 -6.99 1.56
CA ALA A 156 -8.77 -7.20 1.90
C ALA A 156 -9.06 -6.89 3.38
N ALA A 157 -8.18 -7.34 4.28
CA ALA A 157 -8.32 -7.07 5.69
C ALA A 157 -8.21 -5.57 6.02
N ALA A 158 -7.20 -4.89 5.46
CA ALA A 158 -6.89 -3.49 5.75
C ALA A 158 -7.87 -2.51 5.09
N LEU A 159 -8.39 -2.83 3.90
CA LEU A 159 -9.36 -1.97 3.18
C LEU A 159 -10.82 -2.35 3.42
N ASN A 160 -11.05 -3.50 4.08
CA ASN A 160 -12.37 -4.06 4.39
C ASN A 160 -13.24 -4.29 3.15
N ARG A 161 -12.64 -4.85 2.10
CA ARG A 161 -13.30 -5.18 0.83
C ARG A 161 -12.53 -6.31 0.13
N PRO A 162 -13.13 -7.07 -0.80
CA PRO A 162 -12.36 -8.00 -1.62
C PRO A 162 -11.27 -7.29 -2.44
N TRP A 163 -10.09 -7.92 -2.58
CA TRP A 163 -8.96 -7.30 -3.29
C TRP A 163 -9.24 -7.07 -4.79
N ASP A 164 -10.12 -7.89 -5.36
CA ASP A 164 -10.51 -7.92 -6.76
C ASP A 164 -11.82 -7.18 -7.04
N SER A 165 -12.40 -6.51 -6.05
CA SER A 165 -13.58 -5.64 -6.18
C SER A 165 -13.26 -4.18 -5.84
N PRO A 166 -12.31 -3.54 -6.56
CA PRO A 166 -11.88 -2.17 -6.25
C PRO A 166 -12.98 -1.11 -6.42
N GLU A 167 -14.02 -1.39 -7.19
CA GLU A 167 -15.20 -0.57 -7.40
C GLU A 167 -16.06 -0.38 -6.14
N ASP A 168 -15.93 -1.25 -5.14
CA ASP A 168 -16.69 -1.16 -3.88
C ASP A 168 -16.26 0.04 -3.02
N GLY A 169 -15.15 0.71 -3.37
CA GLY A 169 -14.63 1.84 -2.61
C GLY A 169 -13.91 1.40 -1.34
N LEU A 170 -13.82 2.28 -0.34
CA LEU A 170 -13.17 2.03 0.95
C LEU A 170 -14.23 1.82 2.03
N HIS A 171 -14.05 0.80 2.86
CA HIS A 171 -14.95 0.52 4.00
C HIS A 171 -14.20 0.46 5.33
N ARG A 172 -13.31 1.42 5.60
CA ARG A 172 -12.43 1.39 6.78
C ARG A 172 -13.22 1.24 8.09
N THR A 173 -12.77 0.32 8.94
CA THR A 173 -13.26 0.05 10.29
C THR A 173 -12.12 0.11 11.30
N ALA A 174 -12.43 -0.02 12.59
CA ALA A 174 -11.41 -0.13 13.63
C ALA A 174 -10.51 -1.37 13.43
N ASP A 175 -11.10 -2.48 12.96
CA ASP A 175 -10.38 -3.73 12.74
C ASP A 175 -9.49 -3.64 11.50
N SER A 176 -9.97 -2.97 10.44
CA SER A 176 -9.15 -2.74 9.24
C SER A 176 -7.99 -1.78 9.52
N ALA A 177 -8.22 -0.72 10.30
CA ALA A 177 -7.18 0.22 10.73
C ALA A 177 -6.16 -0.46 11.67
N ASN A 178 -6.59 -1.42 12.48
CA ASN A 178 -5.72 -2.25 13.30
C ASN A 178 -4.77 -3.07 12.42
N VAL A 179 -5.28 -3.76 11.39
CA VAL A 179 -4.44 -4.52 10.45
C VAL A 179 -3.47 -3.60 9.71
N MET A 180 -3.94 -2.45 9.21
CA MET A 180 -3.06 -1.50 8.53
C MET A 180 -1.94 -0.98 9.44
N SER A 181 -2.24 -0.66 10.70
CA SER A 181 -1.23 -0.22 11.67
C SER A 181 -0.15 -1.28 11.89
N GLN A 182 -0.53 -2.57 11.94
CA GLN A 182 0.43 -3.67 12.04
C GLN A 182 1.32 -3.75 10.79
N VAL A 183 0.75 -3.63 9.59
CA VAL A 183 1.51 -3.63 8.33
C VAL A 183 2.50 -2.47 8.27
N ILE A 184 2.09 -1.26 8.66
CA ILE A 184 2.98 -0.10 8.75
C ILE A 184 4.15 -0.40 9.68
N LYS A 185 3.87 -0.93 10.87
CA LYS A 185 4.90 -1.26 11.86
C LYS A 185 5.89 -2.29 11.32
N GLU A 186 5.39 -3.37 10.74
CA GLU A 186 6.21 -4.46 10.19
C GLU A 186 7.10 -3.99 9.03
N VAL A 187 6.57 -3.14 8.14
CA VAL A 187 7.37 -2.54 7.06
C VAL A 187 8.41 -1.56 7.61
N ALA A 188 8.07 -0.80 8.65
CA ALA A 188 8.99 0.14 9.27
C ALA A 188 10.14 -0.53 10.04
N ASP A 189 9.84 -1.59 10.79
CA ASP A 189 10.84 -2.31 11.61
C ASP A 189 11.72 -3.26 10.80
N HIS A 190 11.29 -3.62 9.60
CA HIS A 190 11.99 -4.54 8.72
C HIS A 190 12.24 -3.89 7.36
N PRO A 191 13.31 -3.09 7.24
CA PRO A 191 13.78 -2.61 5.96
C PRO A 191 13.92 -3.79 5.00
N ASP A 192 13.56 -3.57 3.73
CA ASP A 192 13.59 -4.58 2.67
C ASP A 192 12.51 -5.68 2.75
N LEU A 193 11.61 -5.68 3.76
CA LEU A 193 10.49 -6.63 3.85
C LEU A 193 9.69 -6.73 2.54
N VAL A 194 9.38 -5.57 1.93
CA VAL A 194 8.60 -5.48 0.70
C VAL A 194 9.44 -5.85 -0.53
N SER A 195 10.72 -5.48 -0.58
CA SER A 195 11.60 -5.79 -1.72
C SER A 195 11.93 -7.28 -1.80
N ASP A 196 12.06 -7.94 -0.65
CA ASP A 196 12.32 -9.37 -0.55
C ASP A 196 11.09 -10.21 -0.93
N LYS A 197 9.92 -9.57 -1.08
CA LYS A 197 8.62 -10.21 -1.30
C LYS A 197 7.92 -9.54 -2.48
N PRO A 198 8.39 -9.81 -3.72
CA PRO A 198 8.00 -9.04 -4.91
C PRO A 198 6.50 -9.06 -5.24
N GLY A 199 5.72 -9.98 -4.68
CA GLY A 199 4.25 -9.97 -4.80
C GLY A 199 3.52 -9.04 -3.84
N LEU A 200 4.14 -8.64 -2.73
CA LEU A 200 3.49 -7.77 -1.74
C LEU A 200 3.43 -6.30 -2.17
N THR A 201 4.33 -5.86 -3.07
CA THR A 201 4.52 -4.44 -3.39
C THR A 201 3.23 -3.71 -3.71
N ASN A 202 2.43 -4.23 -4.64
CA ASN A 202 1.24 -3.52 -5.11
C ASN A 202 0.14 -3.45 -4.04
N SER A 203 -0.15 -4.56 -3.36
CA SER A 203 -1.15 -4.58 -2.29
C SER A 203 -0.74 -3.72 -1.10
N THR A 204 0.53 -3.75 -0.69
CA THR A 204 1.03 -2.86 0.37
C THR A 204 0.88 -1.40 -0.02
N ALA A 205 1.16 -1.05 -1.26
CA ALA A 205 0.99 0.31 -1.75
C ALA A 205 -0.48 0.73 -1.84
N LYS A 206 -1.39 -0.15 -2.27
CA LYS A 206 -2.83 0.12 -2.28
C LYS A 206 -3.38 0.28 -0.87
N MET A 207 -2.94 -0.53 0.09
CA MET A 207 -3.25 -0.34 1.51
C MET A 207 -2.77 1.04 1.97
N GLY A 208 -1.53 1.42 1.65
CA GLY A 208 -0.99 2.76 1.93
C GLY A 208 -1.78 3.89 1.29
N ALA A 209 -2.16 3.77 0.02
CA ALA A 209 -3.02 4.72 -0.68
C ALA A 209 -4.39 4.84 0.00
N GLY A 210 -4.94 3.70 0.41
CA GLY A 210 -6.16 3.59 1.16
C GLY A 210 -6.07 4.13 2.59
N TYR A 211 -4.92 4.57 3.10
CA TYR A 211 -4.72 5.27 4.39
C TYR A 211 -3.74 6.47 4.24
N ILE A 212 -3.66 7.09 3.06
CA ILE A 212 -2.68 8.13 2.76
C ILE A 212 -2.84 9.38 3.66
N ASP A 213 -4.07 9.63 4.10
CA ASP A 213 -4.43 10.64 5.10
C ASP A 213 -3.81 10.35 6.47
N ASP A 214 -3.92 9.11 6.97
CA ASP A 214 -3.32 8.72 8.25
C ASP A 214 -1.78 8.66 8.17
N LEU A 215 -1.22 8.23 7.03
CA LEU A 215 0.22 8.31 6.78
C LEU A 215 0.72 9.75 6.79
N ASN A 216 0.04 10.66 6.07
CA ASN A 216 0.39 12.07 6.07
C ASN A 216 0.25 12.69 7.47
N ARG A 217 -0.82 12.36 8.21
CA ARG A 217 -0.96 12.75 9.61
C ARG A 217 0.22 12.30 10.47
N GLY A 218 0.67 11.05 10.29
CA GLY A 218 1.88 10.53 10.92
C GLY A 218 3.12 11.33 10.55
N VAL A 219 3.34 11.61 9.25
CA VAL A 219 4.46 12.43 8.74
C VAL A 219 4.45 13.86 9.30
N ALA A 220 3.26 14.44 9.52
CA ALA A 220 3.10 15.76 10.13
C ALA A 220 3.45 15.77 11.63
N ASN A 221 3.36 14.62 12.31
CA ASN A 221 3.56 14.48 13.75
C ASN A 221 5.04 14.38 14.15
N PHE A 222 5.89 15.29 13.67
CA PHE A 222 7.33 15.22 13.92
C PHE A 222 7.68 15.16 15.42
N GLY A 223 8.38 14.10 15.84
CA GLY A 223 8.75 13.87 17.23
C GLY A 223 7.60 13.37 18.12
N ASP A 224 6.52 12.83 17.52
CA ASP A 224 5.43 12.12 18.18
C ASP A 224 4.80 12.91 19.34
N ARG A 225 4.58 14.20 19.10
CA ARG A 225 4.18 15.16 20.13
C ARG A 225 2.66 15.17 20.31
N GLU A 226 2.21 15.27 21.56
CA GLU A 226 0.77 15.38 21.88
C GLU A 226 0.19 16.75 21.47
N ASP A 227 0.98 17.82 21.49
CA ASP A 227 0.51 19.15 21.12
C ASP A 227 0.23 19.28 19.62
N GLY A 228 -0.81 20.06 19.30
CA GLY A 228 -1.24 20.27 17.92
C GLY A 228 -1.90 19.05 17.27
N GLN A 229 -2.29 18.03 18.04
CA GLN A 229 -3.06 16.89 17.53
C GLN A 229 -4.35 17.34 16.86
N ASP A 230 -5.17 18.19 17.52
CA ASP A 230 -6.43 18.69 16.94
C ASP A 230 -6.25 19.35 15.57
N LEU A 231 -5.15 20.10 15.40
CA LEU A 231 -4.83 20.77 14.15
C LEU A 231 -4.41 19.78 13.06
N ARG A 232 -3.66 18.73 13.41
CA ARG A 232 -3.31 17.65 12.47
C ARG A 232 -4.54 16.83 12.09
N ASP A 233 -5.36 16.47 13.07
CA ASP A 233 -6.59 15.71 12.88
C ASP A 233 -7.55 16.50 11.96
N ALA A 234 -7.63 17.82 12.13
CA ALA A 234 -8.38 18.70 11.23
C ALA A 234 -7.77 18.76 9.82
N ALA A 235 -6.45 18.92 9.69
CA ALA A 235 -5.76 19.00 8.39
C ALA A 235 -5.86 17.71 7.56
N PHE A 236 -5.96 16.55 8.22
CA PHE A 236 -6.05 15.24 7.55
C PHE A 236 -7.40 14.54 7.68
N GLY A 237 -8.41 15.23 8.21
CA GLY A 237 -9.77 14.69 8.32
C GLY A 237 -9.87 13.42 9.18
N ASN A 238 -8.96 13.20 10.12
CA ASN A 238 -8.93 12.00 10.95
C ASN A 238 -10.12 12.00 11.93
N ARG A 239 -11.21 11.33 11.52
CA ARG A 239 -12.49 11.34 12.25
C ARG A 239 -13.13 9.94 12.21
N GLY A 240 -13.33 9.37 13.39
CA GLY A 240 -14.08 8.13 13.54
C GLY A 240 -13.22 6.86 13.59
N PRO A 241 -13.86 5.69 13.70
CA PRO A 241 -13.18 4.44 14.05
C PRO A 241 -12.33 3.85 12.91
N GLY A 242 -12.55 4.27 11.66
CA GLY A 242 -11.79 3.79 10.50
C GLY A 242 -10.39 4.40 10.34
N HIS A 243 -9.97 5.26 11.27
CA HIS A 243 -8.63 5.84 11.29
C HIS A 243 -7.74 5.19 12.33
N MET A 244 -6.44 5.17 12.04
CA MET A 244 -5.43 4.72 12.98
C MET A 244 -5.30 5.70 14.15
N SER A 245 -5.42 5.17 15.38
CA SER A 245 -5.33 5.97 16.61
C SER A 245 -3.96 6.62 16.78
N SER A 246 -2.91 5.91 16.37
CA SER A 246 -1.52 6.35 16.42
C SER A 246 -0.79 5.82 15.19
N VAL A 247 -0.01 6.68 14.53
CA VAL A 247 0.96 6.31 13.51
C VAL A 247 2.22 7.12 13.82
N PRO A 248 3.25 6.51 14.41
CA PRO A 248 4.49 7.21 14.72
C PRO A 248 5.11 7.85 13.48
N ASN A 249 5.76 8.99 13.67
CA ASN A 249 6.33 9.76 12.57
C ASN A 249 7.36 8.96 11.76
N MET A 250 8.23 8.26 12.49
CA MET A 250 9.28 7.43 11.88
C MET A 250 8.69 6.24 11.13
N ASP A 251 7.64 5.60 11.67
CA ASP A 251 6.98 4.47 11.02
C ASP A 251 6.28 4.90 9.72
N ALA A 252 5.58 6.05 9.72
CA ALA A 252 4.96 6.59 8.50
C ALA A 252 6.00 6.92 7.42
N MET A 253 7.10 7.58 7.81
CA MET A 253 8.19 7.91 6.90
C MET A 253 8.89 6.65 6.36
N ALA A 254 9.14 5.66 7.21
CA ALA A 254 9.75 4.39 6.82
C ALA A 254 8.85 3.62 5.86
N PHE A 255 7.55 3.52 6.15
CA PHE A 255 6.58 2.87 5.26
C PHE A 255 6.58 3.49 3.86
N LEU A 256 6.45 4.82 3.76
CA LEU A 256 6.46 5.52 2.46
C LEU A 256 7.76 5.26 1.70
N ARG A 257 8.91 5.26 2.38
CA ARG A 257 10.21 4.98 1.76
C ARG A 257 10.32 3.53 1.28
N GLU A 258 10.06 2.56 2.15
CA GLU A 258 10.26 1.14 1.84
C GLU A 258 9.36 0.69 0.69
N VAL A 259 8.10 1.11 0.69
CA VAL A 259 7.16 0.83 -0.41
C VAL A 259 7.54 1.65 -1.65
N GLY A 260 7.94 2.90 -1.48
CA GLY A 260 8.35 3.82 -2.55
C GLY A 260 9.67 3.46 -3.26
N LYS A 261 10.54 2.66 -2.64
CA LYS A 261 11.70 2.06 -3.34
C LYS A 261 11.23 1.27 -4.55
N GLN A 262 10.09 0.59 -4.44
CA GLN A 262 9.58 -0.30 -5.47
C GLN A 262 8.82 0.44 -6.58
N PRO A 263 8.94 0.02 -7.86
CA PRO A 263 8.21 0.61 -8.97
C PRO A 263 6.71 0.83 -8.74
N GLY A 264 5.99 -0.26 -8.45
CA GLY A 264 4.53 -0.21 -8.28
C GLY A 264 4.15 0.56 -7.03
N GLY A 265 4.95 0.45 -5.97
CA GLY A 265 4.71 1.17 -4.73
C GLY A 265 4.85 2.68 -4.87
N TYR A 266 5.93 3.15 -5.50
CA TYR A 266 6.12 4.56 -5.82
C TYR A 266 4.97 5.13 -6.65
N GLU A 267 4.57 4.41 -7.68
CA GLU A 267 3.53 4.87 -8.59
C GLU A 267 2.17 5.01 -7.89
N ILE A 268 1.75 3.96 -7.18
CA ILE A 268 0.47 3.92 -6.45
C ILE A 268 0.44 5.02 -5.38
N LEU A 269 1.49 5.13 -4.57
CA LEU A 269 1.53 6.10 -3.46
C LEU A 269 1.68 7.54 -3.94
N SER A 270 2.46 7.81 -4.98
CA SER A 270 2.58 9.18 -5.53
C SER A 270 1.26 9.63 -6.16
N ALA A 271 0.57 8.75 -6.88
CA ALA A 271 -0.74 9.05 -7.44
C ALA A 271 -1.79 9.28 -6.33
N ALA A 272 -1.77 8.46 -5.27
CA ALA A 272 -2.62 8.68 -4.10
C ALA A 272 -2.32 10.01 -3.40
N GLN A 273 -1.05 10.38 -3.29
CA GLN A 273 -0.63 11.65 -2.68
C GLN A 273 -1.14 12.86 -3.46
N ASP A 274 -0.96 12.87 -4.79
CA ASP A 274 -1.48 13.92 -5.67
C ASP A 274 -3.00 14.06 -5.52
N GLN A 275 -3.72 12.94 -5.63
CA GLN A 275 -5.18 12.92 -5.56
C GLN A 275 -5.69 13.36 -4.18
N TYR A 276 -5.04 12.93 -3.11
CA TYR A 276 -5.39 13.29 -1.75
C TYR A 276 -5.21 14.79 -1.51
N VAL A 277 -4.04 15.36 -1.83
CA VAL A 277 -3.77 16.79 -1.61
C VAL A 277 -4.73 17.64 -2.43
N ILE A 278 -4.89 17.35 -3.72
CA ILE A 278 -5.82 18.09 -4.59
C ILE A 278 -7.26 18.04 -4.08
N SER A 279 -7.69 16.90 -3.57
CA SER A 279 -9.05 16.74 -3.05
C SER A 279 -9.23 17.44 -1.70
N ALA A 280 -8.26 17.33 -0.80
CA ALA A 280 -8.31 17.94 0.53
C ALA A 280 -8.22 19.47 0.48
N MET A 281 -7.46 20.04 -0.47
CA MET A 281 -7.39 21.50 -0.68
C MET A 281 -8.76 22.14 -0.90
N LYS A 282 -9.72 21.44 -1.50
CA LYS A 282 -11.09 21.95 -1.77
C LYS A 282 -11.84 22.37 -0.52
N ALA A 283 -11.47 21.78 0.61
CA ALA A 283 -12.16 22.01 1.85
C ALA A 283 -11.68 23.31 2.55
N HIS A 284 -10.65 23.97 1.99
CA HIS A 284 -10.08 25.20 2.49
C HIS A 284 -10.41 26.34 1.50
N PRO A 285 -11.46 27.14 1.75
CA PRO A 285 -11.82 28.26 0.88
C PRO A 285 -10.83 29.43 0.96
N ASP A 286 -10.11 29.52 2.07
CA ASP A 286 -9.12 30.54 2.37
C ASP A 286 -7.82 29.87 2.86
N PRO A 287 -6.65 30.50 2.67
CA PRO A 287 -5.41 30.04 3.26
C PRO A 287 -5.48 29.97 4.80
N ASP A 288 -5.62 28.76 5.34
CA ASP A 288 -5.67 28.50 6.78
C ASP A 288 -4.49 27.64 7.25
N ARG A 289 -4.46 27.30 8.55
CA ARG A 289 -3.34 26.56 9.15
C ARG A 289 -3.35 25.09 8.75
N GLU A 290 -4.53 24.55 8.50
CA GLU A 290 -4.81 23.19 8.09
C GLU A 290 -4.34 22.95 6.66
N LEU A 291 -4.75 23.78 5.70
CA LEU A 291 -4.25 23.80 4.32
C LEU A 291 -2.74 23.91 4.29
N ASN A 292 -2.21 24.77 5.16
CA ASN A 292 -0.79 24.89 5.33
C ASN A 292 -0.21 23.49 5.64
N ILE A 293 -0.57 22.88 6.76
CA ILE A 293 -0.02 21.58 7.16
C ILE A 293 -0.20 20.51 6.08
N LEU A 294 -1.34 20.51 5.38
CA LEU A 294 -1.62 19.62 4.26
C LEU A 294 -0.56 19.75 3.14
N LEU A 295 -0.32 20.97 2.65
CA LEU A 295 0.64 21.24 1.56
C LEU A 295 2.09 20.94 1.97
N GLU A 296 2.49 21.37 3.17
CA GLU A 296 3.85 21.16 3.68
C GLU A 296 4.14 19.66 3.89
N THR A 297 3.22 18.96 4.52
CA THR A 297 3.35 17.52 4.79
C THR A 297 3.27 16.71 3.51
N GLY A 298 2.34 17.05 2.62
CA GLY A 298 2.24 16.36 1.33
C GLY A 298 3.53 16.49 0.52
N ALA A 299 4.18 17.67 0.55
CA ALA A 299 5.46 17.87 -0.10
C ALA A 299 6.55 16.98 0.53
N LYS A 300 6.57 16.86 1.86
CA LYS A 300 7.49 15.98 2.59
C LYS A 300 7.28 14.51 2.27
N SER A 301 6.03 14.04 2.28
CA SER A 301 5.68 12.64 1.95
C SER A 301 6.06 12.30 0.51
N GLN A 302 5.78 13.20 -0.43
CA GLN A 302 6.17 13.03 -1.82
C GLN A 302 7.70 13.04 -2.00
N GLY A 303 8.40 13.93 -1.29
CA GLY A 303 9.86 13.92 -1.21
C GLY A 303 10.42 12.59 -0.70
N ALA A 304 9.82 12.00 0.33
CA ALA A 304 10.23 10.69 0.84
C ALA A 304 10.10 9.58 -0.23
N LEU A 305 8.99 9.58 -0.98
CA LEU A 305 8.76 8.65 -2.10
C LEU A 305 9.77 8.85 -3.23
N ASP A 306 9.96 10.10 -3.67
CA ASP A 306 10.84 10.46 -4.78
C ASP A 306 12.31 10.13 -4.49
N HIS A 307 12.77 10.46 -3.28
CA HIS A 307 14.13 10.16 -2.83
C HIS A 307 14.36 8.65 -2.68
N ALA A 308 13.46 7.93 -2.02
CA ALA A 308 13.57 6.46 -1.90
C ALA A 308 13.61 5.77 -3.26
N ARG A 309 12.78 6.22 -4.20
CA ARG A 309 12.72 5.66 -5.55
C ARG A 309 14.01 5.91 -6.33
N VAL A 310 14.53 7.12 -6.30
CA VAL A 310 15.75 7.46 -7.05
C VAL A 310 16.99 6.81 -6.43
N ASP A 311 17.04 6.65 -5.11
CA ASP A 311 18.12 5.95 -4.42
C ASP A 311 18.10 4.45 -4.72
N ALA A 312 16.92 3.81 -4.77
CA ALA A 312 16.80 2.42 -5.20
C ALA A 312 17.29 2.22 -6.65
N ILE A 313 16.90 3.11 -7.59
CA ILE A 313 17.41 3.08 -8.97
C ILE A 313 18.93 3.23 -8.98
N GLN A 314 19.45 4.14 -8.16
CA GLN A 314 20.87 4.44 -8.10
C GLN A 314 21.66 3.23 -7.60
N SER A 315 21.22 2.60 -6.52
CA SER A 315 21.78 1.36 -5.99
C SER A 315 21.78 0.24 -7.03
N GLU A 316 20.66 0.04 -7.76
CA GLU A 316 20.59 -0.95 -8.86
C GLU A 316 21.52 -0.64 -10.04
N ALA A 317 21.86 0.64 -10.23
CA ALA A 317 22.71 1.10 -11.31
C ALA A 317 24.19 1.12 -10.93
N ASP A 318 24.51 1.14 -9.64
CA ASP A 318 25.87 1.03 -9.14
C ASP A 318 26.47 -0.33 -9.51
N GLY A 319 27.73 -0.32 -9.96
CA GLY A 319 28.39 -1.49 -10.56
C GLY A 319 28.19 -1.64 -12.08
N LYS A 320 27.44 -0.75 -12.73
CA LYS A 320 27.28 -0.71 -14.20
C LYS A 320 28.10 0.43 -14.82
N SER A 321 28.47 0.30 -16.10
CA SER A 321 29.18 1.37 -16.82
C SER A 321 28.33 2.64 -16.92
N THR A 322 28.95 3.82 -17.04
CA THR A 322 28.26 5.13 -17.05
C THR A 322 27.08 5.17 -18.03
N ASP A 323 27.27 4.70 -19.26
CA ASP A 323 26.21 4.66 -20.29
C ASP A 323 25.06 3.74 -19.87
N LYS A 324 25.37 2.54 -19.33
CA LYS A 324 24.36 1.59 -18.86
C LYS A 324 23.62 2.08 -17.62
N ARG A 325 24.30 2.82 -16.75
CA ARG A 325 23.71 3.47 -15.58
C ARG A 325 22.73 4.56 -16.01
N ALA A 326 23.12 5.42 -16.96
CA ALA A 326 22.22 6.44 -17.51
C ALA A 326 21.01 5.80 -18.21
N ASP A 327 21.22 4.77 -19.03
CA ASP A 327 20.14 4.05 -19.72
C ASP A 327 19.18 3.37 -18.75
N LEU A 328 19.68 2.79 -17.65
CA LEU A 328 18.84 2.17 -16.63
C LEU A 328 18.09 3.19 -15.79
N ILE A 329 18.72 4.30 -15.42
CA ILE A 329 18.04 5.41 -14.72
C ILE A 329 16.93 5.94 -15.61
N ALA A 330 17.22 6.21 -16.88
CA ALA A 330 16.24 6.67 -17.86
C ALA A 330 15.12 5.64 -18.04
N ALA A 331 15.44 4.38 -18.33
CA ALA A 331 14.44 3.33 -18.52
C ALA A 331 13.59 3.09 -17.27
N ALA A 332 14.18 3.12 -16.08
CA ALA A 332 13.47 2.97 -14.81
C ALA A 332 12.58 4.17 -14.50
N ALA A 333 13.01 5.39 -14.82
CA ALA A 333 12.20 6.58 -14.68
C ALA A 333 11.00 6.55 -15.65
N TRP A 334 11.23 6.22 -16.92
CA TRP A 334 10.20 6.22 -17.98
C TRP A 334 9.22 5.06 -17.94
N LYS A 335 9.68 3.83 -17.68
CA LYS A 335 8.82 2.63 -17.61
C LYS A 335 7.76 2.75 -16.50
N LYS A 336 8.01 3.59 -15.49
CA LYS A 336 7.22 3.72 -14.27
C LYS A 336 6.34 4.98 -14.27
N TYR A 337 6.71 5.99 -15.06
CA TYR A 337 5.87 7.17 -15.31
C TYR A 337 4.86 6.99 -16.45
N ALA A 338 5.00 5.95 -17.29
CA ALA A 338 4.07 5.68 -18.39
C ALA A 338 2.68 5.18 -17.94
N VAL A 339 2.53 4.73 -16.68
CA VAL A 339 1.27 4.19 -16.13
C VAL A 339 0.53 5.22 -15.25
N SER A 340 1.14 6.40 -14.98
CA SER A 340 0.47 7.53 -14.32
C SER A 340 -0.44 8.30 -15.31
N GLN A 341 -1.38 7.58 -15.92
CA GLN A 341 -2.63 8.13 -16.44
C GLN A 341 -3.54 8.48 -15.26
N GLY A 342 -3.06 9.42 -14.43
CA GLY A 342 -3.91 10.16 -13.52
C GLY A 342 -4.91 10.95 -14.35
N PHE A 343 -6.19 10.71 -14.07
CA PHE A 343 -7.39 11.25 -14.71
C PHE A 343 -7.83 10.59 -16.02
N GLY A 344 -8.57 9.49 -15.86
CA GLY A 344 -9.62 9.09 -16.78
C GLY A 344 -9.14 8.48 -18.09
N ALA A 345 -9.31 7.16 -18.18
CA ALA A 345 -9.31 6.35 -19.40
C ALA A 345 -8.00 6.31 -20.23
N ALA A 346 -7.24 5.21 -20.06
CA ALA A 346 -6.82 4.35 -21.18
C ALA A 346 -6.02 3.11 -20.72
N LYS A 347 -6.62 1.93 -20.90
CA LYS A 347 -6.00 0.60 -21.15
C LYS A 347 -4.87 0.06 -20.24
N GLY A 348 -4.68 0.59 -19.04
CA GLY A 348 -3.75 0.04 -18.05
C GLY A 348 -3.94 0.61 -16.65
N THR A 349 -5.18 0.76 -16.19
CA THR A 349 -5.56 1.49 -14.97
C THR A 349 -5.05 0.83 -13.69
N ILE A 350 -4.23 1.54 -12.92
CA ILE A 350 -4.09 1.32 -11.49
C ILE A 350 -5.35 1.89 -10.83
N GLU A 351 -6.22 1.02 -10.35
CA GLU A 351 -7.43 1.41 -9.63
C GLU A 351 -7.07 1.66 -8.17
N LEU A 352 -7.02 2.94 -7.82
CA LEU A 352 -6.71 3.38 -6.46
C LEU A 352 -7.97 3.25 -5.59
N PRO A 353 -7.85 2.76 -4.35
CA PRO A 353 -8.98 2.56 -3.46
C PRO A 353 -9.40 3.91 -2.86
N LEU A 354 -9.90 4.84 -3.66
CA LEU A 354 -10.33 6.16 -3.19
C LEU A 354 -11.85 6.26 -3.12
N GLY A 355 -12.42 5.43 -2.22
CA GLY A 355 -13.69 5.60 -1.48
C GLY A 355 -15.04 5.65 -2.20
N GLY A 356 -16.10 5.37 -1.42
CA GLY A 356 -17.50 5.23 -1.82
C GLY A 356 -18.50 5.86 -0.82
N ASP A 357 -19.79 5.75 -1.11
CA ASP A 357 -20.88 6.69 -0.73
C ASP A 357 -21.38 6.72 0.74
N ASP A 358 -20.73 6.08 1.72
CA ASP A 358 -21.31 5.93 3.08
C ASP A 358 -20.62 6.78 4.18
N VAL A 359 -20.88 8.10 4.18
CA VAL A 359 -20.66 8.98 5.36
C VAL A 359 -21.90 9.89 5.59
N PRO A 360 -22.52 9.91 6.79
CA PRO A 360 -23.66 10.78 7.08
C PRO A 360 -23.35 12.27 6.93
N SER A 361 -24.20 12.95 6.17
CA SER A 361 -24.02 14.28 5.56
C SER A 361 -24.09 15.51 6.50
N SER A 362 -23.65 15.43 7.76
CA SER A 362 -23.81 16.56 8.70
C SER A 362 -22.55 17.08 9.40
N ALA A 363 -21.36 16.82 8.88
CA ALA A 363 -20.15 17.53 9.30
C ALA A 363 -19.33 17.90 8.05
N SER A 364 -19.22 19.19 7.77
CA SER A 364 -18.29 19.74 6.80
C SER A 364 -16.91 19.08 7.00
N PHE A 365 -16.23 18.73 5.91
CA PHE A 365 -15.05 17.84 5.84
C PHE A 365 -15.39 16.34 5.97
N GLY A 366 -16.12 15.81 4.98
CA GLY A 366 -16.02 14.42 4.54
C GLY A 366 -15.17 14.40 3.28
N VAL A 367 -14.13 13.57 3.25
CA VAL A 367 -13.21 13.43 2.10
C VAL A 367 -14.06 13.19 0.83
N PRO A 368 -14.06 14.10 -0.17
CA PRO A 368 -14.78 13.86 -1.41
C PRO A 368 -14.00 12.81 -2.21
N LEU A 369 -14.46 11.58 -2.12
CA LEU A 369 -13.95 10.41 -2.83
C LEU A 369 -14.52 10.42 -4.25
N LEU A 370 -13.66 10.20 -5.25
CA LEU A 370 -14.03 10.20 -6.66
C LEU A 370 -14.45 8.78 -7.05
N ASN A 371 -15.76 8.52 -7.07
CA ASN A 371 -16.29 7.22 -7.53
C ASN A 371 -15.85 6.93 -8.98
N GLY A 372 -15.19 5.79 -9.16
CA GLY A 372 -15.03 5.10 -10.44
C GLY A 372 -16.28 4.30 -10.80
N ALA A 373 -16.41 3.96 -12.09
CA ALA A 373 -17.41 3.08 -12.68
C ALA A 373 -18.85 3.61 -12.90
N ALA A 374 -19.01 4.72 -13.63
CA ALA A 374 -20.09 4.87 -14.61
C ALA A 374 -19.74 5.92 -15.66
N SER A 375 -19.64 5.47 -16.91
CA SER A 375 -19.52 6.31 -18.10
C SER A 375 -20.58 7.41 -18.15
N GLY A 376 -20.14 8.68 -18.18
CA GLY A 376 -20.88 9.77 -18.83
C GLY A 376 -21.71 10.74 -17.97
N ALA A 377 -21.96 10.50 -16.68
CA ALA A 377 -22.89 11.34 -15.90
C ALA A 377 -22.24 12.34 -14.92
N LEU A 378 -20.97 12.14 -14.53
CA LEU A 378 -20.27 12.95 -13.51
C LEU A 378 -19.24 13.94 -14.06
N GLU A 379 -19.22 14.15 -15.38
CA GLU A 379 -18.64 15.35 -15.99
C GLU A 379 -19.39 16.65 -15.59
N THR A 380 -20.36 16.60 -14.68
CA THR A 380 -21.24 17.73 -14.39
C THR A 380 -21.05 18.32 -13.00
N HIS A 381 -20.36 17.65 -12.06
CA HIS A 381 -20.19 18.16 -10.68
C HIS A 381 -18.75 18.46 -10.24
N PHE A 382 -17.72 17.77 -10.77
CA PHE A 382 -16.31 18.19 -10.61
C PHE A 382 -16.02 19.55 -11.28
N ASN A 383 -16.87 19.92 -12.24
CA ASN A 383 -16.67 20.98 -13.22
C ASN A 383 -17.33 22.32 -12.88
N ASN A 384 -17.95 22.42 -11.70
CA ASN A 384 -18.66 23.64 -11.31
C ASN A 384 -17.85 24.54 -10.35
N GLN A 385 -16.68 24.11 -9.85
CA GLN A 385 -15.87 24.93 -8.91
C GLN A 385 -14.35 24.90 -9.12
N ILE A 386 -13.75 23.81 -9.60
CA ILE A 386 -12.41 23.85 -10.20
C ILE A 386 -12.64 23.89 -11.71
N ASP A 387 -12.15 24.93 -12.38
CA ASP A 387 -12.32 25.09 -13.81
C ASP A 387 -11.82 23.81 -14.51
N LYS A 388 -12.68 23.19 -15.35
CA LYS A 388 -12.31 22.04 -16.21
C LYS A 388 -10.95 22.24 -16.87
N GLN A 389 -10.68 23.48 -17.25
CA GLN A 389 -9.46 23.89 -17.92
C GLN A 389 -8.21 23.77 -17.03
N VAL A 390 -8.29 24.06 -15.73
CA VAL A 390 -7.15 23.92 -14.79
C VAL A 390 -6.76 22.46 -14.64
N LEU A 391 -7.75 21.57 -14.60
CA LEU A 391 -7.54 20.13 -14.47
C LEU A 391 -7.05 19.51 -15.79
N GLU A 392 -7.59 19.92 -16.93
CA GLU A 392 -7.06 19.49 -18.24
C GLU A 392 -5.65 20.03 -18.49
N GLN A 393 -5.35 21.28 -18.12
CA GLN A 393 -3.98 21.81 -18.16
C GLN A 393 -3.04 21.01 -17.28
N TRP A 394 -3.47 20.63 -16.07
CA TRP A 394 -2.69 19.77 -15.19
C TRP A 394 -2.39 18.42 -15.84
N LYS A 395 -3.39 17.76 -16.44
CA LYS A 395 -3.19 16.50 -17.16
C LYS A 395 -2.19 16.65 -18.32
N GLU A 396 -2.34 17.71 -19.12
CA GLU A 396 -1.44 17.98 -20.24
C GLU A 396 -0.01 18.27 -19.80
N GLU A 397 0.17 19.01 -18.72
CA GLU A 397 1.50 19.31 -18.16
C GLU A 397 2.13 18.09 -17.49
N THR A 398 1.38 17.33 -16.70
CA THR A 398 1.82 16.04 -16.16
C THR A 398 2.23 15.10 -17.29
N LYS A 399 1.47 15.05 -18.38
CA LYS A 399 1.85 14.30 -19.58
C LYS A 399 3.17 14.78 -20.19
N LYS A 400 3.40 16.10 -20.27
CA LYS A 400 4.69 16.64 -20.76
C LYS A 400 5.86 16.28 -19.84
N TYR A 401 5.67 16.30 -18.53
CA TYR A 401 6.70 15.85 -17.58
C TYR A 401 6.99 14.36 -17.72
N ASN A 402 5.94 13.56 -17.92
CA ASN A 402 6.05 12.13 -18.19
C ASN A 402 6.76 11.85 -19.53
N GLU A 403 6.71 12.80 -20.47
CA GLU A 403 7.38 12.77 -21.78
C GLU A 403 8.79 13.41 -21.76
N GLU A 404 9.27 13.91 -20.62
CA GLU A 404 10.60 14.51 -20.51
C GLU A 404 11.67 13.44 -20.25
N ALA A 405 12.75 13.47 -21.04
CA ALA A 405 13.80 12.45 -20.95
C ALA A 405 14.60 12.59 -19.63
N ILE A 406 14.23 11.84 -18.59
CA ILE A 406 14.98 11.81 -17.32
C ILE A 406 16.36 11.20 -17.55
N GLN A 407 17.42 11.98 -17.29
CA GLN A 407 18.82 11.61 -17.61
C GLN A 407 19.63 11.21 -16.37
N ASP A 408 19.29 11.76 -15.21
CA ASP A 408 19.98 11.50 -13.95
C ASP A 408 19.08 11.78 -12.72
N LYS A 409 19.60 11.49 -11.51
CA LYS A 409 18.92 11.71 -10.22
C LYS A 409 18.47 13.17 -10.05
N LYS A 410 19.31 14.14 -10.39
CA LYS A 410 19.00 15.56 -10.21
C LYS A 410 17.85 15.96 -11.14
N HIS A 411 17.86 15.48 -12.38
CA HIS A 411 16.79 15.73 -13.32
C HIS A 411 15.47 15.11 -12.84
N PHE A 412 15.48 13.86 -12.36
CA PHE A 412 14.31 13.21 -11.75
C PHE A 412 13.71 14.07 -10.62
N LEU A 413 14.53 14.45 -9.63
CA LEU A 413 14.07 15.24 -8.49
C LEU A 413 13.56 16.64 -8.91
N THR A 414 14.19 17.27 -9.92
CA THR A 414 13.73 18.56 -10.46
C THR A 414 12.36 18.46 -11.12
N VAL A 415 12.08 17.35 -11.83
CA VAL A 415 10.76 17.07 -12.40
C VAL A 415 9.74 16.85 -11.28
N SER A 416 10.05 16.02 -10.29
CA SER A 416 9.16 15.74 -9.15
C SER A 416 8.84 16.98 -8.31
N GLN A 417 9.83 17.84 -8.04
CA GLN A 417 9.62 19.12 -7.33
C GLN A 417 8.65 20.03 -8.09
N ARG A 418 8.79 20.14 -9.43
CA ARG A 418 7.86 20.90 -10.26
C ARG A 418 6.42 20.36 -10.16
N ARG A 419 6.26 19.04 -10.12
CA ARG A 419 4.94 18.41 -9.90
C ARG A 419 4.33 18.77 -8.55
N VAL A 420 5.09 18.66 -7.46
CA VAL A 420 4.62 19.00 -6.11
C VAL A 420 4.21 20.47 -6.00
N MET A 421 5.00 21.37 -6.59
CA MET A 421 4.68 22.81 -6.61
C MET A 421 3.40 23.13 -7.39
N LYS A 422 2.95 22.23 -8.26
CA LYS A 422 1.72 22.39 -9.02
C LYS A 422 0.48 22.39 -8.12
N TRP A 423 0.51 21.73 -6.97
CA TRP A 423 -0.60 21.78 -6.01
C TRP A 423 -0.86 23.21 -5.54
N LEU A 424 0.20 23.94 -5.17
CA LEU A 424 0.11 25.34 -4.77
C LEU A 424 -0.36 26.23 -5.92
N GLU A 425 0.14 26.00 -7.13
CA GLU A 425 -0.30 26.75 -8.32
C GLU A 425 -1.79 26.54 -8.61
N ILE A 426 -2.28 25.29 -8.51
CA ILE A 426 -3.72 24.97 -8.67
C ILE A 426 -4.53 25.74 -7.65
N TYR A 427 -4.17 25.66 -6.37
CA TYR A 427 -4.88 26.36 -5.30
C TYR A 427 -4.92 27.87 -5.57
N ARG A 428 -3.77 28.47 -5.87
CA ARG A 428 -3.67 29.90 -6.19
C ARG A 428 -4.56 30.30 -7.36
N LYS A 429 -4.57 29.53 -8.45
CA LYS A 429 -5.43 29.79 -9.62
C LYS A 429 -6.91 29.71 -9.30
N VAL A 430 -7.32 28.73 -8.49
CA VAL A 430 -8.73 28.54 -8.10
C VAL A 430 -9.21 29.67 -7.18
N HIS A 431 -8.34 30.20 -6.34
CA HIS A 431 -8.67 31.22 -5.34
C HIS A 431 -8.21 32.65 -5.72
N ASP A 432 -7.80 32.87 -6.97
CA ASP A 432 -7.31 34.17 -7.51
C ASP A 432 -6.20 34.80 -6.64
N ILE A 433 -5.25 33.98 -6.18
CA ILE A 433 -4.12 34.40 -5.35
C ILE A 433 -2.88 34.65 -6.22
N ASP A 434 -2.39 35.88 -6.19
CA ASP A 434 -1.19 36.31 -6.91
C ASP A 434 0.07 35.50 -6.54
N GLU A 435 0.99 35.37 -7.50
CA GLU A 435 2.26 34.66 -7.29
C GLU A 435 3.18 35.33 -6.28
N GLY A 436 3.26 36.65 -6.35
CA GLY A 436 4.01 37.46 -5.41
C GLY A 436 3.25 37.76 -4.11
N ASP A 437 2.10 37.12 -3.87
CA ASP A 437 1.46 37.23 -2.57
C ASP A 437 2.36 36.61 -1.49
N ARG A 438 2.38 37.25 -0.31
CA ARG A 438 3.26 36.84 0.78
C ARG A 438 3.00 35.40 1.24
N TRP A 439 1.73 34.99 1.30
CA TRP A 439 1.40 33.61 1.67
C TRP A 439 1.92 32.64 0.60
N SER A 440 1.74 32.96 -0.68
CA SER A 440 2.24 32.14 -1.80
C SER A 440 3.75 31.93 -1.76
N GLU A 441 4.53 33.01 -1.57
CA GLU A 441 5.99 32.95 -1.49
C GLU A 441 6.46 32.15 -0.27
N GLU A 442 5.86 32.41 0.90
CA GLU A 442 6.15 31.65 2.11
C GLU A 442 5.79 30.18 1.90
N ARG A 443 4.68 29.89 1.21
CA ARG A 443 4.22 28.51 1.03
C ARG A 443 5.11 27.72 0.08
N ALA A 444 5.55 28.35 -1.00
CA ALA A 444 6.51 27.76 -1.92
C ALA A 444 7.83 27.40 -1.22
N ALA A 445 8.42 28.34 -0.47
CA ALA A 445 9.67 28.10 0.26
C ALA A 445 9.53 26.98 1.30
N ARG A 446 8.39 26.93 2.00
CA ARG A 446 8.12 25.88 3.00
C ARG A 446 7.93 24.52 2.34
N MET A 447 7.18 24.43 1.24
CA MET A 447 7.00 23.18 0.49
C MET A 447 8.32 22.66 -0.08
N GLU A 448 9.17 23.54 -0.63
CA GLU A 448 10.51 23.16 -1.12
C GLU A 448 11.38 22.60 0.01
N SER A 449 11.45 23.30 1.14
CA SER A 449 12.19 22.83 2.32
C SER A 449 11.66 21.48 2.81
N ARG A 450 10.34 21.31 2.89
CA ARG A 450 9.71 20.07 3.35
C ARG A 450 9.91 18.91 2.41
N TYR A 451 9.86 19.15 1.10
CA TYR A 451 10.22 18.15 0.11
C TYR A 451 11.65 17.62 0.35
N GLY A 452 12.61 18.53 0.59
CA GLY A 452 13.99 18.17 0.92
C GLY A 452 14.13 17.42 2.25
N ASP A 453 13.36 17.79 3.28
CA ASP A 453 13.31 17.05 4.56
C ASP A 453 12.83 15.60 4.37
N GLY A 454 12.13 15.33 3.27
CA GLY A 454 11.74 13.99 2.85
C GLY A 454 12.95 13.05 2.76
N ASP A 455 14.14 13.54 2.39
CA ASP A 455 15.39 12.80 2.20
C ASP A 455 16.14 12.45 3.51
N THR A 456 16.05 13.30 4.55
CA THR A 456 17.05 13.32 5.63
C THR A 456 16.67 12.57 6.91
N GLN A 457 15.43 12.09 7.03
CA GLN A 457 14.92 11.50 8.29
C GLN A 457 14.92 9.96 8.35
N GLY A 458 15.40 9.28 7.31
CA GLY A 458 15.55 7.82 7.30
C GLY A 458 16.98 7.31 7.57
N ASP A 459 17.98 8.19 7.55
CA ASP A 459 19.40 7.81 7.43
C ASP A 459 20.20 7.90 8.75
N GLN A 460 19.52 7.93 9.91
CA GLN A 460 20.20 8.00 11.22
C GLN A 460 20.54 6.61 11.82
N GLY A 461 20.65 5.58 10.99
CA GLY A 461 20.99 4.21 11.42
C GLY A 461 22.48 3.86 11.46
N ASP A 462 23.32 4.53 10.66
CA ASP A 462 24.73 4.11 10.48
C ASP A 462 25.72 5.06 11.16
N GLY A 463 25.52 5.24 12.47
CA GLY A 463 26.43 5.99 13.34
C GLY A 463 26.76 5.22 14.61
N ASP A 464 27.51 4.11 14.48
CA ASP A 464 28.68 3.76 15.32
C ASP A 464 29.34 2.44 14.90
#